data_AF-A0A7C9RBV6-F1
#
_entry.id   AF-A0A7C9RBV6-F1
#
_cell.length_a   1.000
_cell.length_b   1.000
_cell.length_c   1.000
_cell.angle_alpha   90.00
_cell.angle_beta   90.00
_cell.angle_gamma   90.00
#
_symmetry.space_group_name_H-M   'P 1'
#
loop_
_entity.id
_entity.type
_entity.pdbx_description
1 polymer ?
#
loop_
_entity_poly.entity_id
_entity_poly.type
_entity_poly.pdbx_seq_one_letter_code
_entity_poly.pdbx_strand_id
1 'polypeptide(L)'
;MDAFLEAALDDARHSVADEPGCRQFDVIRPEGSDDTVVFYEVYDSRADFDAHLETPHLGRFRDAFPPLIVVELPPRFSERQHP
;
A
#
# COMPACT_ATOMS: atom_id res chain seq x y z
N MET A 1 3.73 -7.51 -13.59
CA MET A 1 2.76 -6.42 -13.35
C MET A 1 1.44 -6.98 -12.83
N ASP A 2 0.70 -7.79 -13.60
CA ASP A 2 -0.63 -8.27 -13.16
C ASP A 2 -0.61 -8.96 -11.78
N ALA A 3 0.34 -9.89 -11.57
CA ALA A 3 0.52 -10.54 -10.27
C ALA A 3 0.87 -9.57 -9.13
N PHE A 4 1.62 -8.50 -9.44
CA PHE A 4 1.94 -7.46 -8.46
C PHE A 4 0.69 -6.67 -8.10
N LEU A 5 -0.09 -6.25 -9.10
CA LEU A 5 -1.35 -5.52 -8.88
C LEU A 5 -2.37 -6.37 -8.14
N GLU A 6 -2.45 -7.68 -8.41
CA GLU A 6 -3.35 -8.58 -7.69
C GLU A 6 -3.03 -8.61 -6.19
N ALA A 7 -1.75 -8.77 -5.84
CA ALA A 7 -1.29 -8.78 -4.45
C ALA A 7 -1.44 -7.39 -3.78
N ALA A 8 -1.09 -6.32 -4.49
CA ALA A 8 -1.24 -4.94 -4.04
C ALA A 8 -2.70 -4.56 -3.78
N LEU A 9 -3.61 -5.01 -4.64
CA LEU A 9 -5.05 -4.78 -4.47
C LEU A 9 -5.63 -5.65 -3.35
N ASP A 10 -5.04 -6.82 -3.06
CA ASP A 10 -5.42 -7.62 -1.88
C ASP A 10 -5.10 -6.89 -0.58
N ASP A 11 -3.88 -6.35 -0.50
CA ASP A 11 -3.42 -5.52 0.61
C ASP A 11 -4.37 -4.33 0.82
N ALA A 12 -4.56 -3.50 -0.21
CA ALA A 12 -5.40 -2.32 -0.16
C ALA A 12 -6.85 -2.61 0.26
N ARG A 13 -7.45 -3.70 -0.25
CA ARG A 13 -8.83 -4.09 0.12
C ARG A 13 -8.94 -4.45 1.59
N HIS A 14 -8.00 -5.23 2.12
CA HIS A 14 -8.03 -5.63 3.52
C HIS A 14 -7.63 -4.50 4.45
N SER A 15 -6.70 -3.62 4.07
CA SER A 15 -6.40 -2.43 4.88
C SER A 15 -7.63 -1.55 5.05
N VAL A 16 -8.36 -1.25 3.98
CA VAL A 16 -9.59 -0.44 4.08
C VAL A 16 -10.73 -1.16 4.81
N ALA A 17 -10.86 -2.48 4.65
CA ALA A 17 -11.97 -3.25 5.24
C ALA A 17 -11.75 -3.62 6.71
N ASP A 18 -10.51 -3.97 7.08
CA ASP A 18 -10.20 -4.63 8.34
C ASP A 18 -9.46 -3.72 9.32
N GLU A 19 -8.80 -2.66 8.86
CA GLU A 19 -8.07 -1.73 9.73
C GLU A 19 -8.92 -0.50 10.08
N PRO A 20 -9.32 -0.32 11.36
CA PRO A 20 -10.20 0.79 11.75
C PRO A 20 -9.62 2.19 11.47
N GLY A 21 -8.29 2.30 11.48
CA GLY A 21 -7.55 3.55 11.27
C GLY A 21 -7.19 3.83 9.80
N CYS A 22 -7.41 2.89 8.88
CA CYS A 22 -7.18 3.11 7.45
C CYS A 22 -8.40 3.82 6.83
N ARG A 23 -8.18 4.97 6.20
CA ARG A 23 -9.22 5.80 5.57
C ARG A 23 -9.22 5.72 4.06
N GLN A 24 -8.06 5.44 3.47
CA GLN A 24 -7.87 5.37 2.02
C GLN A 24 -6.62 4.55 1.75
N PHE A 25 -6.67 3.70 0.72
CA PHE A 25 -5.54 2.92 0.25
C PHE A 25 -5.68 2.78 -1.27
N ASP A 26 -5.05 3.70 -2.00
CA ASP A 26 -5.11 3.70 -3.46
C ASP A 26 -3.86 3.05 -4.06
N VAL A 27 -4.08 2.18 -5.05
CA VAL A 27 -3.03 1.57 -5.87
C VAL A 27 -2.99 2.30 -7.22
N ILE A 28 -1.98 3.14 -7.42
CA ILE A 28 -1.89 4.07 -8.54
C ILE A 28 -0.81 3.63 -9.52
N ARG A 29 -1.12 3.67 -10.82
CA ARG A 29 -0.13 3.51 -11.91
C ARG A 29 0.10 4.86 -12.58
N PRO A 30 1.25 5.51 -12.39
CA PRO A 30 1.53 6.79 -13.02
C PRO A 30 1.54 6.68 -14.55
N GLU A 31 0.99 7.68 -15.23
CA GLU A 31 1.09 7.77 -16.69
C GLU A 31 2.55 7.93 -17.12
N GLY A 32 2.98 7.17 -18.14
CA GLY A 32 4.34 7.21 -18.66
C GLY A 32 5.38 6.44 -17.82
N SER A 33 4.96 5.63 -16.84
CA SER A 33 5.85 4.75 -16.06
C SER A 33 5.21 3.38 -15.87
N ASP A 34 5.32 2.54 -16.90
CA ASP A 34 4.57 1.27 -17.00
C ASP A 34 4.90 0.23 -15.92
N ASP A 35 6.09 0.34 -15.31
CA ASP A 35 6.62 -0.54 -14.27
C ASP A 35 6.53 0.05 -12.85
N THR A 36 5.95 1.24 -12.71
CA THR A 36 5.81 1.92 -11.42
C THR A 36 4.42 1.76 -10.85
N VAL A 37 4.36 1.46 -9.55
CA VAL A 37 3.14 1.52 -8.75
C VAL A 37 3.40 2.44 -7.56
N VAL A 38 2.43 3.30 -7.26
CA VAL A 38 2.45 4.22 -6.13
C VAL A 38 1.29 3.87 -5.21
N PHE A 39 1.57 3.77 -3.92
CA PHE A 39 0.56 3.61 -2.88
C PHE A 39 0.27 4.97 -2.25
N TYR A 40 -1.00 5.34 -2.22
CA TYR A 40 -1.47 6.52 -1.47
C TYR A 40 -2.37 6.05 -0.35
N GLU A 41 -1.86 6.17 0.87
CA GLU A 41 -2.50 5.65 2.06
C GLU A 41 -2.77 6.79 3.04
N VAL A 42 -3.97 6.78 3.63
CA VAL A 42 -4.39 7.78 4.63
C VAL A 42 -4.80 7.03 5.87
N TYR A 43 -4.11 7.32 6.97
CA TYR A 43 -4.40 6.77 8.29
C TYR A 43 -4.79 7.87 9.27
N ASP A 44 -5.59 7.52 10.28
CA ASP A 44 -5.94 8.43 11.37
C ASP A 44 -4.73 8.85 12.20
N SER A 45 -3.76 7.96 12.35
CA SER A 45 -2.57 8.21 13.14
C SER A 45 -1.36 7.44 12.66
N ARG A 46 -0.18 7.81 13.18
CA ARG A 46 1.05 7.06 12.96
C ARG A 46 0.98 5.64 13.56
N ALA A 47 0.27 5.47 14.68
CA ALA A 47 0.14 4.17 15.32
C ALA A 47 -0.69 3.20 14.46
N ASP A 48 -1.68 3.70 13.71
CA ASP A 48 -2.46 2.89 12.78
C ASP A 48 -1.61 2.44 11.59
N PHE A 49 -0.75 3.31 11.05
CA PHE A 49 0.23 2.90 10.05
C PHE A 49 1.23 1.87 10.60
N ASP A 50 1.75 2.07 11.81
CA ASP A 50 2.68 1.11 12.40
C ASP A 50 1.97 -0.25 12.66
N ALA A 51 0.67 -0.25 12.97
CA ALA A 51 -0.14 -1.47 13.08
C ALA A 51 -0.35 -2.16 11.73
N HIS A 52 -0.59 -1.38 10.65
CA HIS A 52 -0.65 -1.88 9.27
C HIS A 52 0.60 -2.71 8.92
N LEU A 53 1.79 -2.26 9.34
CA LEU A 53 3.06 -2.94 9.05
C LEU A 53 3.16 -4.38 9.58
N GLU A 54 2.32 -4.74 10.54
CA GLU A 54 2.28 -6.03 11.23
C GLU A 54 1.09 -6.90 10.80
N THR A 55 0.28 -6.46 9.84
CA THR A 55 -0.94 -7.18 9.46
C THR A 55 -0.65 -8.42 8.60
N PRO A 56 -1.53 -9.44 8.66
CA PRO A 56 -1.38 -10.63 7.83
C PRO A 56 -1.50 -10.35 6.33
N HIS A 57 -2.28 -9.34 5.91
CA HIS A 57 -2.46 -9.02 4.49
C HIS A 57 -1.22 -8.34 3.91
N LEU A 58 -0.57 -7.44 4.67
CA LEU A 58 0.72 -6.89 4.26
C LEU A 58 1.82 -7.96 4.25
N GLY A 59 1.76 -8.92 5.17
CA GLY A 59 2.62 -10.12 5.13
C GLY A 59 2.49 -10.88 3.80
N ARG A 60 1.25 -11.18 3.36
CA ARG A 60 1.00 -11.84 2.06
C ARG A 60 1.52 -11.00 0.89
N PHE A 61 1.34 -9.68 0.94
CA PHE A 61 1.84 -8.78 -0.10
C PHE A 61 3.37 -8.84 -0.16
N ARG A 62 4.07 -8.70 0.97
CA ARG A 62 5.53 -8.79 1.07
C ARG A 62 6.09 -10.14 0.63
N ASP A 63 5.41 -11.24 0.91
CA ASP A 63 5.84 -12.57 0.47
C ASP A 63 5.79 -12.72 -1.07
N ALA A 64 4.97 -11.92 -1.75
CA ALA A 64 4.94 -11.86 -3.22
C ALA A 64 6.09 -11.02 -3.83
N PHE A 65 6.88 -10.31 -3.02
CA PHE A 65 7.93 -9.36 -3.48
C PHE A 65 9.13 -9.97 -4.21
N PRO A 66 9.73 -11.10 -3.76
CA PRO A 66 11.07 -11.48 -4.20
C PRO A 66 11.28 -11.67 -5.72
N PRO A 67 10.26 -12.01 -6.55
CA PRO A 67 10.41 -12.03 -8.00
C PRO A 67 9.82 -10.82 -8.75
N LEU A 68 9.14 -9.88 -8.07
CA LEU A 68 8.28 -8.89 -8.74
C LEU A 68 8.77 -7.43 -8.64
N ILE A 69 9.76 -7.13 -7.80
CA ILE A 69 10.19 -5.75 -7.51
C ILE A 69 11.65 -5.53 -7.92
N VAL A 70 11.88 -4.48 -8.71
CA VAL A 70 13.22 -4.02 -9.10
C VAL A 70 13.81 -3.08 -8.05
N VAL A 71 12.99 -2.15 -7.54
CA VAL A 71 13.34 -1.19 -6.48
C VAL A 71 12.11 -0.92 -5.63
N GLU A 72 12.29 -0.98 -4.30
CA GLU A 72 11.33 -0.47 -3.33
C GLU A 72 11.83 0.90 -2.81
N LEU A 73 10.93 1.88 -2.71
CA LEU A 73 11.24 3.20 -2.14
C LEU A 73 10.61 3.33 -0.76
N PRO A 74 11.30 3.98 0.21
CA PRO A 74 10.74 4.16 1.54
C PRO A 74 9.47 5.02 1.50
N PRO A 75 8.49 4.76 2.38
CA PRO A 75 7.30 5.59 2.51
C PRO A 75 7.68 7.05 2.81
N ARG A 76 6.94 7.98 2.21
CA ARG A 76 7.05 9.41 2.52
C ARG A 76 5.80 9.83 3.27
N PHE A 77 5.98 10.26 4.51
CA PHE A 77 4.88 10.75 5.34
C PHE A 77 4.55 12.21 5.00
N SER A 78 3.27 12.55 4.98
CA SER A 78 2.78 13.89 4.67
C SER A 78 1.47 14.16 5.40
N GLU A 79 1.17 15.42 5.65
CA GLU A 79 -0.11 15.84 6.22
C GLU A 79 -1.11 16.18 5.11
N ARG A 80 -2.24 15.46 5.07
CA ARG A 80 -3.31 15.71 4.11
C ARG A 80 -4.04 17.02 4.47
N GLN A 81 -3.94 18.02 3.60
CA GLN A 81 -4.53 19.34 3.82
C GLN A 81 -6.01 19.43 3.38
N HIS A 82 -6.45 18.57 2.45
CA HIS A 82 -7.83 18.53 1.97
C HIS A 82 -8.19 17.10 1.51
N PRO A 83 -9.40 16.60 1.81
CA PRO A 83 -9.87 15.34 1.30
C PRO A 83 -10.45 15.38 -0.12
#